data_AF-A0A1R2BQ54-F1
#
_entry.id   AF-A0A1R2BQ54-F1
#
_cell.length_a   1.000
_cell.length_b   1.000
_cell.length_c   1.000
_cell.angle_alpha   90.00
_cell.angle_beta   90.00
_cell.angle_gamma   90.00
#
_symmetry.space_group_name_H-M   'P 1'
#
loop_
_entity.id
_entity.type
_entity.pdbx_description
1 polymer ?
#
loop_
_entity_poly.entity_id
_entity_poly.type
_entity_poly.pdbx_seq_one_letter_code
_entity_poly.pdbx_strand_id
1 'polypeptide(L)'
;MKQNKSVSSSRRKARKAYFTAPSSVRRKLMSAHLAKDLKEKHQVRSMPIRRGDEVIVVRGQNKSHAGKVISVYRRRFCIHIERYTKEKSNGQTVPVPVHPSNVFITKLKMTEDRKNLIERKAQNRKDKGKYSKKDIQSVD
;
A
#
# COMPACT_ATOMS: atom_id res chain seq x y z
N MET A 1 -3.25 -0.19 25.01
CA MET A 1 -1.96 0.53 25.10
C MET A 1 -0.85 -0.37 24.51
N LYS A 2 0.25 0.19 23.97
CA LYS A 2 1.36 -0.62 23.42
C LYS A 2 2.02 -1.44 24.54
N GLN A 3 2.01 -2.77 24.44
CA GLN A 3 2.57 -3.67 25.47
C GLN A 3 4.08 -3.92 25.32
N ASN A 4 4.61 -3.95 24.08
CA ASN A 4 6.02 -4.22 23.85
C ASN A 4 6.92 -3.02 24.21
N LYS A 5 7.78 -3.19 25.22
CA LYS A 5 8.70 -2.16 25.72
C LYS A 5 9.83 -1.81 24.74
N SER A 6 10.26 -2.73 23.87
CA SER A 6 11.37 -2.50 22.93
C SER A 6 11.01 -1.59 21.76
N VAL A 7 9.72 -1.44 21.45
CA VAL A 7 9.24 -0.57 20.38
C VAL A 7 9.01 0.83 20.94
N SER A 8 9.77 1.83 20.47
CA SER A 8 9.61 3.22 20.93
C SER A 8 8.26 3.85 20.52
N SER A 9 7.61 4.58 21.43
CA SER A 9 6.45 5.46 21.15
C SER A 9 6.84 6.94 20.90
N SER A 10 8.13 7.28 21.02
CA SER A 10 8.61 8.65 20.79
C SER A 10 8.36 9.11 19.35
N ARG A 11 7.66 10.25 19.20
CA ARG A 11 7.42 10.93 17.91
C ARG A 11 8.71 11.19 17.14
N ARG A 12 9.78 11.61 17.84
CA ARG A 12 11.09 11.91 17.22
C ARG A 12 11.69 10.66 16.57
N LYS A 13 11.74 9.54 17.31
CA LYS A 13 12.29 8.27 16.82
C LYS A 13 11.47 7.71 15.64
N ALA A 14 10.14 7.76 15.73
CA ALA A 14 9.25 7.29 14.67
C ALA A 14 9.39 8.11 13.38
N ARG A 15 9.43 9.45 13.47
CA ARG A 15 9.62 10.33 12.31
C ARG A 15 10.99 10.13 11.65
N LYS A 16 12.06 10.01 12.45
CA LYS A 16 13.40 9.71 11.93
C LYS A 16 13.37 8.40 11.13
N ALA A 17 12.86 7.32 11.73
CA ALA A 17 12.76 6.02 11.09
C ALA A 17 11.96 6.05 9.76
N TYR A 18 10.90 6.84 9.67
CA TYR A 18 10.11 6.99 8.44
C TYR A 18 10.87 7.73 7.34
N PHE A 19 11.39 8.93 7.63
CA PHE A 19 12.02 9.78 6.60
C PHE A 19 13.41 9.27 6.19
N THR A 20 14.14 8.59 7.07
CA THR A 20 15.45 8.00 6.77
C THR A 20 15.38 6.52 6.37
N ALA A 21 14.18 5.98 6.13
CA ALA A 21 14.01 4.57 5.77
C ALA A 21 14.77 4.21 4.47
N PRO A 22 15.42 3.04 4.38
CA PRO A 22 16.02 2.55 3.14
C PRO A 22 14.94 2.11 2.13
N SER A 23 15.33 1.97 0.85
CA SER A 23 14.41 1.70 -0.26
C SER A 23 13.53 0.46 -0.07
N SER A 24 14.08 -0.63 0.50
CA SER A 24 13.36 -1.87 0.79
C SER A 24 12.23 -1.68 1.82
N VAL A 25 12.47 -0.84 2.83
CA VAL A 25 11.48 -0.47 3.85
C VAL A 25 10.46 0.50 3.26
N ARG A 26 10.91 1.50 2.49
CA ARG A 26 10.00 2.43 1.79
C ARG A 26 9.04 1.72 0.85
N ARG A 27 9.46 0.64 0.18
CA ARG A 27 8.57 -0.21 -0.61
C ARG A 27 7.42 -0.76 0.23
N LYS A 28 7.67 -1.23 1.46
CA LYS A 28 6.63 -1.74 2.35
C LYS A 28 5.72 -0.61 2.85
N LEU A 29 6.31 0.54 3.22
CA LEU A 29 5.57 1.72 3.67
C LEU A 29 4.65 2.28 2.57
N MET A 30 5.10 2.25 1.32
CA MET A 30 4.34 2.66 0.13
C MET A 30 3.41 1.55 -0.36
N SER A 31 2.49 1.13 0.51
CA SER A 31 1.41 0.20 0.19
C SER A 31 0.11 0.94 -0.10
N ALA A 32 -0.70 0.38 -1.01
CA ALA A 32 -2.04 0.86 -1.33
C ALA A 32 -3.08 -0.22 -1.01
N HIS A 33 -4.32 0.20 -0.77
CA HIS A 33 -5.42 -0.71 -0.52
C HIS A 33 -5.87 -1.39 -1.81
N LEU A 34 -6.30 -2.65 -1.73
CA LEU A 34 -6.91 -3.34 -2.86
C LEU A 34 -8.40 -2.95 -3.00
N ALA A 35 -8.93 -2.95 -4.22
CA ALA A 35 -10.36 -2.91 -4.49
C ALA A 35 -11.09 -4.11 -3.83
N LYS A 36 -12.40 -4.02 -3.63
CA LYS A 36 -13.18 -5.05 -2.92
C LYS A 36 -13.03 -6.43 -3.59
N ASP A 37 -13.19 -6.48 -4.90
CA ASP A 37 -13.10 -7.71 -5.70
C ASP A 37 -11.72 -8.38 -5.55
N LEU A 38 -10.64 -7.59 -5.56
CA LEU A 38 -9.28 -8.09 -5.34
C LEU A 38 -9.03 -8.54 -3.89
N LYS A 39 -9.65 -7.87 -2.92
CA LYS A 39 -9.55 -8.28 -1.50
C LYS A 39 -10.21 -9.63 -1.29
N GLU A 40 -11.37 -9.86 -1.89
CA GLU A 40 -12.10 -11.12 -1.80
C GLU A 40 -11.34 -12.25 -2.49
N LYS A 41 -10.88 -12.01 -3.73
CA LYS A 41 -10.10 -12.97 -4.52
C LYS A 41 -8.81 -13.41 -3.83
N HIS A 42 -8.05 -12.47 -3.28
CA HIS A 42 -6.72 -12.75 -2.73
C HIS A 42 -6.68 -12.81 -1.21
N GLN A 43 -7.78 -12.50 -0.52
CA GLN A 43 -7.88 -12.44 0.95
C GLN A 43 -6.87 -11.49 1.63
N VAL A 44 -6.37 -10.48 0.91
CA VAL A 44 -5.37 -9.52 1.41
C VAL A 44 -5.92 -8.09 1.38
N ARG A 45 -5.66 -7.29 2.44
CA ARG A 45 -6.17 -5.91 2.55
C ARG A 45 -5.40 -4.88 1.71
N SER A 46 -4.08 -5.01 1.60
CA SER A 46 -3.20 -4.03 0.95
C SER A 46 -1.93 -4.66 0.39
N MET A 47 -1.38 -4.05 -0.66
CA MET A 47 -0.16 -4.49 -1.35
C MET A 47 0.81 -3.32 -1.61
N PRO A 48 2.13 -3.55 -1.55
CA PRO A 48 3.12 -2.60 -2.04
C PRO A 48 2.86 -2.26 -3.51
N ILE A 49 2.82 -0.98 -3.85
CA ILE A 49 2.50 -0.53 -5.20
C ILE A 49 3.68 -0.76 -6.15
N ARG A 50 3.41 -1.17 -7.39
CA ARG A 50 4.42 -1.42 -8.44
C ARG A 50 4.05 -0.65 -9.72
N ARG A 51 5.09 -0.33 -10.50
CA ARG A 51 4.92 0.11 -11.89
C ARG A 51 4.10 -0.92 -12.66
N GLY A 52 3.07 -0.45 -13.35
CA GLY A 52 2.16 -1.27 -14.14
C GLY A 52 0.94 -1.83 -13.39
N ASP A 53 0.82 -1.57 -12.08
CA ASP A 53 -0.47 -1.75 -11.40
C ASP A 53 -1.47 -0.70 -11.91
N GLU A 54 -2.75 -1.05 -12.05
CA GLU A 54 -3.82 -0.09 -12.32
C GLU A 54 -4.42 0.40 -11.00
N VAL A 55 -4.67 1.70 -10.93
CA VAL A 55 -5.13 2.36 -9.70
C VAL A 55 -6.23 3.37 -9.98
N ILE A 56 -7.05 3.60 -8.96
CA ILE A 56 -8.03 4.69 -8.91
C ILE A 56 -7.70 5.60 -7.73
N VAL A 57 -7.69 6.91 -7.97
CA VAL A 57 -7.50 7.92 -6.92
C VAL A 57 -8.77 8.10 -6.11
N VAL A 58 -8.66 8.05 -4.79
CA VAL A 58 -9.80 8.06 -3.85
C VAL A 58 -9.95 9.40 -3.14
N ARG A 59 -8.85 10.13 -2.96
CA ARG A 59 -8.79 11.38 -2.20
C ARG A 59 -8.02 12.45 -2.97
N GLY A 60 -8.40 13.70 -2.77
CA GLY A 60 -7.81 14.87 -3.42
C GLY A 60 -8.67 15.43 -4.55
N GLN A 61 -8.19 16.51 -5.17
CA GLN A 61 -8.90 17.27 -6.20
C GLN A 61 -9.34 16.40 -7.40
N ASN A 62 -8.49 15.45 -7.80
CA ASN A 62 -8.74 14.59 -8.95
C ASN A 62 -9.15 13.18 -8.51
N LYS A 63 -10.12 13.09 -7.59
CA LYS A 63 -10.76 11.83 -7.18
C LYS A 63 -11.42 11.15 -8.38
N SER A 64 -11.52 9.83 -8.33
CA SER A 64 -12.09 8.96 -9.38
C SER A 64 -11.28 8.86 -10.68
N HIS A 65 -10.12 9.52 -10.75
CA HIS A 65 -9.20 9.31 -11.86
C HIS A 65 -8.59 7.90 -11.81
N ALA A 66 -8.72 7.16 -12.90
CA ALA A 66 -8.19 5.81 -13.07
C ALA A 66 -6.99 5.84 -14.02
N GLY A 67 -5.96 5.06 -13.73
CA GLY A 67 -4.82 4.96 -14.63
C GLY A 67 -3.77 3.97 -14.17
N LYS A 68 -2.82 3.68 -15.05
CA LYS A 68 -1.70 2.79 -14.75
C LYS A 68 -0.59 3.54 -14.02
N VAL A 69 0.08 2.90 -13.09
CA VAL A 69 1.23 3.50 -12.40
C VAL A 69 2.44 3.49 -13.34
N ILE A 70 2.90 4.68 -13.75
CA ILE A 70 4.09 4.87 -14.60
C ILE A 70 5.36 4.72 -13.77
N SER A 71 5.43 5.38 -12.62
CA SER A 71 6.63 5.36 -11.77
C SER A 71 6.29 5.42 -10.30
N VAL A 72 7.15 4.77 -9.50
CA VAL A 72 7.08 4.77 -8.04
C VAL A 72 8.32 5.48 -7.51
N TYR A 73 8.16 6.75 -7.13
CA TYR A 73 9.26 7.57 -6.67
C TYR A 73 9.42 7.47 -5.14
N ARG A 74 10.16 6.44 -4.71
CA ARG A 74 10.33 6.13 -3.28
C ARG A 74 11.04 7.21 -2.47
N ARG A 75 11.94 8.01 -3.09
CA ARG A 75 12.62 9.11 -2.39
C ARG A 75 11.64 10.17 -1.89
N ARG A 76 10.61 10.47 -2.69
CA ARG A 76 9.59 11.49 -2.43
C ARG A 76 8.26 10.94 -1.89
N PHE A 77 8.18 9.62 -1.63
CA PHE A 77 6.96 8.95 -1.17
C PHE A 77 5.74 9.17 -2.10
N CYS A 78 5.96 9.28 -3.41
CA CYS A 78 4.88 9.47 -4.38
C CYS A 78 4.89 8.44 -5.52
N ILE A 79 3.73 8.30 -6.14
CA ILE A 79 3.52 7.59 -7.39
C ILE A 79 3.10 8.59 -8.47
N HIS A 80 3.42 8.27 -9.72
CA HIS A 80 2.88 8.96 -10.89
C HIS A 80 1.97 8.01 -11.64
N ILE A 81 0.80 8.51 -12.00
CA ILE A 81 -0.26 7.77 -12.66
C ILE A 81 -0.36 8.29 -14.10
N GLU A 82 -0.63 7.39 -15.03
CA GLU A 82 -0.86 7.71 -16.44
C GLU A 82 -2.07 8.64 -16.59
N ARG A 83 -1.95 9.63 -17.49
CA ARG A 83 -2.94 10.71 -17.73
C ARG A 83 -3.28 11.58 -16.52
N TYR A 84 -2.60 11.38 -15.39
CA TYR A 84 -2.67 12.23 -14.21
C TYR A 84 -1.60 13.33 -14.26
N THR A 85 -1.81 14.29 -15.14
CA THR A 85 -0.86 15.36 -15.44
C THR A 85 -1.48 16.73 -15.18
N LYS A 86 -0.61 17.73 -15.06
CA LYS A 86 -0.97 19.15 -15.09
C LYS A 86 -0.20 19.84 -16.21
N GLU A 87 -0.82 20.82 -16.85
CA GLU A 87 -0.15 21.69 -17.81
C GLU A 87 0.62 22.79 -17.08
N LYS A 88 1.80 23.12 -17.61
CA LYS A 88 2.57 24.30 -17.22
C LYS A 88 2.20 25.47 -18.12
N SER A 89 2.58 26.69 -17.73
CA SER A 89 2.41 27.90 -18.55
C SER A 89 3.10 27.82 -19.93
N ASN A 90 4.10 26.97 -20.08
CA ASN A 90 4.80 26.72 -21.34
C ASN A 90 4.16 25.62 -22.21
N GLY A 91 2.94 25.18 -21.89
CA GLY A 91 2.20 24.14 -22.65
C GLY A 91 2.66 22.70 -22.42
N GLN A 92 3.74 22.46 -21.68
CA GLN A 92 4.19 21.10 -21.38
C GLN A 92 3.37 20.46 -20.25
N THR A 93 3.10 19.16 -20.37
CA THR A 93 2.43 18.38 -19.31
C THR A 93 3.44 17.74 -18.36
N VAL A 94 3.13 17.77 -17.07
CA VAL A 94 3.96 17.14 -16.01
C VAL A 94 3.10 16.25 -15.13
N PRO A 95 3.54 15.03 -14.80
CA PRO A 95 2.79 14.15 -13.91
C PRO A 95 2.69 14.73 -12.50
N VAL A 96 1.49 14.69 -11.94
CA VAL A 96 1.25 15.16 -10.57
C VAL A 96 1.54 14.02 -9.59
N PRO A 97 2.31 14.26 -8.51
CA PRO A 97 2.64 13.23 -7.54
C PRO A 97 1.45 12.90 -6.65
N VAL A 98 1.14 11.62 -6.49
CA VAL A 98 0.08 11.12 -5.61
C VAL A 98 0.68 10.24 -4.51
N HIS A 99 0.18 10.34 -3.27
CA HIS A 99 0.59 9.43 -2.21
C HIS A 99 -0.15 8.07 -2.34
N PRO A 100 0.53 6.92 -2.23
CA PRO A 100 -0.09 5.60 -2.46
C PRO A 100 -1.21 5.24 -1.48
N SER A 101 -1.29 5.86 -0.30
CA SER A 101 -2.44 5.64 0.61
C SER A 101 -3.75 6.26 0.11
N ASN A 102 -3.68 7.17 -0.87
CA ASN A 102 -4.82 7.87 -1.44
C ASN A 102 -5.38 7.19 -2.69
N VAL A 103 -4.90 5.98 -3.01
CA VAL A 103 -5.35 5.21 -4.17
C VAL A 103 -5.82 3.81 -3.78
N PHE A 104 -6.73 3.25 -4.57
CA PHE A 104 -7.04 1.83 -4.58
C PHE A 104 -6.40 1.17 -5.80
N ILE A 105 -5.85 -0.03 -5.62
CA ILE A 105 -5.40 -0.87 -6.73
C ILE A 105 -6.60 -1.64 -7.27
N THR A 106 -6.87 -1.48 -8.56
CA THR A 106 -7.95 -2.17 -9.28
C THR A 106 -7.46 -3.42 -10.00
N LYS A 107 -6.26 -3.37 -10.60
CA LYS A 107 -5.60 -4.53 -11.21
C LYS A 107 -4.14 -4.61 -10.78
N LEU A 108 -3.71 -5.82 -10.44
CA LEU A 108 -2.35 -6.11 -10.01
C LEU A 108 -1.51 -6.58 -11.19
N LYS A 109 -0.30 -6.04 -11.35
CA LYS A 109 0.70 -6.64 -12.23
C LYS A 109 1.25 -7.90 -11.59
N MET A 110 0.80 -9.06 -12.08
CA MET A 110 1.19 -10.36 -11.56
C MET A 110 2.58 -10.77 -12.05
N THR A 111 3.46 -11.13 -11.12
CA THR A 111 4.75 -11.80 -11.35
C THR A 111 4.88 -12.90 -10.29
N GLU A 112 5.82 -13.82 -10.45
CA GLU A 112 6.04 -14.93 -9.50
C GLU A 112 6.25 -14.42 -8.07
N ASP A 113 7.17 -13.48 -7.86
CA ASP A 113 7.38 -12.84 -6.55
C ASP A 113 6.11 -12.23 -5.93
N ARG A 114 5.20 -11.74 -6.79
CA ARG A 114 3.98 -11.09 -6.32
C ARG A 114 2.94 -12.13 -5.92
N LYS A 115 2.85 -13.25 -6.65
CA LYS A 115 2.04 -14.42 -6.28
C LYS A 115 2.49 -14.97 -4.93
N ASN A 116 3.79 -15.24 -4.78
CA ASN A 116 4.40 -15.73 -3.53
C ASN A 116 4.13 -14.76 -2.35
N LEU A 117 4.21 -13.44 -2.59
CA LEU A 117 3.91 -12.45 -1.57
C LEU A 117 2.44 -12.43 -1.16
N ILE A 118 1.52 -12.60 -2.12
CA ILE A 118 0.08 -12.64 -1.88
C ILE A 118 -0.28 -13.88 -1.08
N GLU A 119 0.18 -15.05 -1.51
CA GLU A 119 -0.05 -16.34 -0.84
C GLU A 119 0.45 -16.31 0.60
N ARG A 120 1.69 -15.87 0.82
CA ARG A 120 2.23 -15.70 2.16
C ARG A 120 1.39 -14.75 3.02
N LYS A 121 0.89 -13.65 2.46
CA LYS A 121 0.04 -12.70 3.20
C LYS A 121 -1.34 -13.27 3.49
N ALA A 122 -1.91 -14.04 2.56
CA ALA A 122 -3.21 -14.69 2.72
C ALA A 122 -3.15 -15.77 3.82
N GLN A 123 -2.10 -16.59 3.81
CA GLN A 123 -1.89 -17.63 4.83
C GLN A 123 -1.76 -17.03 6.23
N ASN A 124 -0.89 -16.03 6.38
CA ASN A 124 -0.74 -15.28 7.64
C ASN A 124 -2.04 -14.66 8.16
N ARG A 125 -3.03 -14.41 7.29
CA ARG A 125 -4.34 -13.90 7.70
C ARG A 125 -5.26 -15.03 8.16
N LYS A 126 -5.26 -16.18 7.47
CA LYS A 126 -5.99 -17.38 7.92
C LYS A 126 -5.51 -17.82 9.30
N ASP A 127 -4.20 -17.86 9.50
CA ASP A 127 -3.57 -18.29 10.75
C ASP A 127 -3.84 -17.35 11.94
N LYS A 128 -4.30 -16.11 11.71
CA LYS A 128 -4.63 -15.16 12.78
C LYS A 128 -6.01 -15.40 13.42
N GLY A 129 -6.84 -16.28 12.85
CA GLY A 129 -8.10 -16.71 13.44
C GLY A 129 -7.96 -17.82 14.50
N LYS A 130 -6.80 -17.92 15.16
CA LYS A 130 -6.33 -19.09 15.91
C LYS A 130 -6.96 -19.35 17.28
N TYR A 131 -8.01 -18.63 17.68
CA TYR A 131 -8.84 -19.06 18.80
C TYR A 131 -10.21 -19.41 18.25
N SER A 132 -10.54 -20.70 18.22
CA SER A 132 -11.91 -21.16 18.04
C SER A 132 -12.69 -20.91 19.33
N LYS A 133 -14.02 -20.81 19.27
CA LYS A 133 -14.86 -20.66 20.47
C LYS A 133 -14.60 -21.77 21.51
N LYS A 134 -14.09 -22.94 21.10
CA LYS A 134 -13.72 -24.05 21.97
C LYS A 134 -12.44 -23.78 22.76
N ASP A 135 -11.45 -23.12 22.17
CA ASP A 135 -10.19 -22.76 22.84
C ASP A 135 -10.38 -21.62 23.87
N ILE A 136 -11.50 -20.90 23.78
CA ILE A 136 -11.89 -19.83 24.72
C ILE A 136 -12.61 -20.42 25.94
N GLN A 137 -13.36 -21.52 25.78
CA GLN A 137 -14.09 -22.21 26.86
C GLN A 137 -13.21 -23.02 27.82
N SER A 138 -11.99 -23.37 27.40
CA SER A 138 -11.05 -24.17 28.20
C SER A 138 -10.07 -23.33 29.05
N VAL A 139 -10.29 -22.01 29.12
CA VAL A 139 -9.43 -21.06 29.85
C VAL A 139 -10.15 -20.46 31.07
N ASP A 140 -11.40 -20.87 31.29
CA ASP A 140 -12.17 -20.60 32.51
C ASP A 140 -12.07 -21.76 33.50
#